data_AF-A0A529NSA0-F1
#
_entry.id   AF-A0A529NSA0-F1
#
_cell.length_a   1.000
_cell.length_b   1.000
_cell.length_c   1.000
_cell.angle_alpha   90.00
_cell.angle_beta   90.00
_cell.angle_gamma   90.00
#
_symmetry.space_group_name_H-M   'P 1'
#
loop_
_entity.id
_entity.type
_entity.pdbx_description
1 polymer ?
#
loop_
_entity_poly.entity_id
_entity_poly.type
_entity_poly.pdbx_seq_one_letter_code
_entity_poly.pdbx_strand_id
1 'polypeptide(L)'
;VPGMIVAISAVVVVLVGSGVAHLVSERWVMPEPRHLLLIAGAGLFLIFGHFFIFMAYRVGPTSAVAPFYYCFTVWAVISGLLVFGQFPNALAVCGILLVVASGLAIVSLDERRRRLIPVA
;
A
#
# COMPACT_ATOMS: atom_id res chain seq x y z
N VAL A 1 8.85 20.16 3.69
CA VAL A 1 7.38 20.38 3.53
C VAL A 1 6.67 19.64 4.65
N PRO A 2 5.79 20.27 5.44
CA PRO A 2 5.08 19.57 6.51
C PRO A 2 4.22 18.44 5.92
N GLY A 3 4.51 17.19 6.26
CA GLY A 3 3.85 16.02 5.68
C GLY A 3 2.32 16.04 5.80
N MET A 4 1.78 16.72 6.83
CA MET A 4 0.34 16.93 6.99
C MET A 4 -0.30 17.65 5.80
N ILE A 5 0.37 18.62 5.19
CA ILE A 5 -0.20 19.38 4.06
C ILE A 5 -0.34 18.48 2.84
N VAL A 6 0.63 17.59 2.60
CA VAL A 6 0.60 16.64 1.48
C VAL A 6 -0.50 15.59 1.68
N ALA A 7 -0.68 15.11 2.92
CA ALA A 7 -1.73 14.14 3.22
C ALA A 7 -3.13 14.74 3.07
N ILE A 8 -3.36 15.93 3.65
CA ILE A 8 -4.66 16.60 3.57
C ILE A 8 -4.99 16.97 2.13
N SER A 9 -4.03 17.50 1.38
CA SER A 9 -4.25 17.85 -0.02
C SER A 9 -4.56 16.63 -0.88
N ALA A 10 -3.85 15.51 -0.69
CA ALA A 10 -4.11 14.27 -1.39
C ALA A 10 -5.52 13.74 -1.10
N VAL A 11 -5.94 13.75 0.18
CA VAL A 11 -7.29 13.33 0.57
C VAL A 11 -8.35 14.20 -0.10
N VAL A 12 -8.19 15.53 -0.04
CA VAL A 12 -9.15 16.47 -0.66
C VAL A 12 -9.23 16.25 -2.17
N VAL A 13 -8.10 16.12 -2.85
CA VAL A 13 -8.06 15.91 -4.31
C VAL A 13 -8.74 14.60 -4.70
N VAL A 14 -8.46 13.50 -3.98
CA VAL A 14 -9.07 12.19 -4.28
C VAL A 14 -10.57 12.18 -3.97
N LEU A 15 -10.99 12.80 -2.86
CA LEU A 15 -12.39 12.84 -2.47
C LEU A 15 -13.22 13.66 -3.47
N VAL A 16 -12.74 14.85 -3.81
CA VAL A 16 -13.40 15.74 -4.77
C VAL A 16 -13.38 15.13 -6.18
N GLY A 17 -12.22 14.61 -6.62
CA GLY A 17 -12.07 14.01 -7.93
C GLY A 17 -12.95 12.78 -8.13
N SER A 18 -12.94 11.83 -7.18
CA SER A 18 -13.81 10.64 -7.29
C SER A 18 -15.29 10.97 -7.11
N GLY A 19 -15.63 11.91 -6.23
CA GLY A 19 -17.01 12.36 -6.02
C GLY A 19 -17.61 13.00 -7.27
N VAL A 20 -16.87 13.90 -7.93
CA VAL A 20 -17.31 14.53 -9.19
C VAL A 20 -17.42 13.48 -10.30
N ALA A 21 -16.46 12.55 -10.42
CA ALA A 21 -16.49 11.52 -11.44
C ALA A 21 -17.71 10.58 -11.29
N HIS A 22 -18.06 10.22 -10.06
CA HIS A 22 -19.20 9.36 -9.76
C HIS A 22 -20.54 10.05 -10.09
N LEU A 23 -20.70 11.33 -9.70
CA LEU A 23 -21.91 12.09 -9.99
C LEU A 23 -22.15 12.33 -11.50
N VAL A 24 -21.08 12.41 -12.28
CA VAL A 24 -21.16 12.64 -13.74
C VAL A 24 -21.37 11.34 -14.52
N SER A 25 -20.81 10.22 -14.06
CA SER A 25 -20.69 9.01 -14.89
C SER A 25 -21.57 7.83 -14.47
N GLU A 26 -21.98 7.74 -13.20
CA GLU A 26 -22.64 6.55 -12.66
C GLU A 26 -24.04 6.81 -12.11
N ARG A 27 -24.97 5.92 -12.43
CA ARG A 27 -26.28 5.86 -11.75
C ARG A 27 -26.12 5.10 -10.45
N TRP A 28 -26.58 5.69 -9.35
CA TRP A 28 -26.60 5.04 -8.05
C TRP A 28 -27.43 3.76 -8.09
N VAL A 29 -26.80 2.62 -7.77
CA VAL A 29 -27.45 1.32 -7.64
C VAL A 29 -27.44 0.92 -6.17
N MET A 30 -28.57 0.43 -5.66
CA MET A 30 -28.66 -0.03 -4.27
C MET A 30 -27.72 -1.23 -4.06
N PRO A 31 -26.81 -1.20 -3.07
CA PRO A 31 -25.88 -2.30 -2.85
C PRO A 31 -26.63 -3.56 -2.41
N GLU A 32 -26.42 -4.66 -3.12
CA GLU A 32 -26.85 -5.99 -2.68
C GLU A 32 -26.20 -6.35 -1.32
N PRO A 33 -26.88 -7.11 -0.42
CA PRO A 33 -26.32 -7.51 0.87
C PRO A 33 -24.94 -8.18 0.79
N ARG A 34 -24.67 -8.91 -0.31
CA ARG A 34 -23.36 -9.51 -0.57
C ARG A 34 -22.25 -8.46 -0.71
N HIS A 35 -22.51 -7.35 -1.40
CA HIS A 35 -21.54 -6.26 -1.54
C HIS A 35 -21.26 -5.59 -0.20
N LEU A 36 -22.29 -5.40 0.62
CA LEU A 36 -22.12 -4.85 1.98
C LEU A 36 -21.24 -5.74 2.84
N LEU A 37 -21.43 -7.06 2.78
CA LEU A 37 -20.62 -8.02 3.54
C LEU A 37 -19.16 -8.03 3.07
N LEU A 38 -18.92 -7.96 1.76
CA LEU A 38 -17.57 -7.86 1.20
C LEU A 38 -16.86 -6.57 1.61
N ILE A 39 -17.56 -5.44 1.58
CA ILE A 39 -17.02 -4.14 2.02
C ILE A 39 -16.72 -4.15 3.53
N ALA A 40 -17.62 -4.70 4.34
CA ALA A 40 -17.40 -4.85 5.77
C ALA A 40 -16.20 -5.76 6.08
N GLY A 41 -16.07 -6.88 5.38
CA GLY A 41 -14.91 -7.77 5.49
C GLY A 41 -13.61 -7.08 5.09
N ALA A 42 -13.60 -6.39 3.95
CA ALA A 42 -12.44 -5.62 3.49
C ALA A 42 -12.04 -4.54 4.51
N GLY A 43 -13.00 -3.79 5.06
CA GLY A 43 -12.77 -2.81 6.11
C GLY A 43 -12.17 -3.43 7.37
N LEU A 44 -12.67 -4.59 7.80
CA LEU A 44 -12.15 -5.32 8.96
C LEU A 44 -10.68 -5.72 8.76
N PHE A 45 -10.35 -6.36 7.63
CA PHE A 45 -8.97 -6.72 7.29
C PHE A 45 -8.05 -5.50 7.18
N LEU A 46 -8.56 -4.39 6.63
CA LEU A 46 -7.80 -3.15 6.50
C LEU A 46 -7.45 -2.55 7.87
N ILE A 47 -8.41 -2.56 8.80
CA ILE A 47 -8.21 -2.09 10.19
C ILE A 47 -7.15 -2.96 10.88
N PHE A 48 -7.28 -4.28 10.83
CA PHE A 48 -6.29 -5.16 11.46
C PHE A 48 -4.90 -5.02 10.83
N GLY A 49 -4.81 -4.92 9.51
CA GLY A 49 -3.54 -4.69 8.81
C GLY A 49 -2.85 -3.41 9.27
N HIS A 50 -3.60 -2.31 9.36
CA HIS A 50 -3.06 -1.04 9.87
C HIS A 50 -2.73 -1.11 11.36
N PHE A 51 -3.55 -1.77 12.16
CA PHE A 51 -3.27 -1.94 13.58
C PHE A 51 -1.95 -2.67 13.81
N PHE A 52 -1.72 -3.78 13.10
CA PHE A 52 -0.47 -4.53 13.19
C PHE A 52 0.73 -3.71 12.72
N ILE A 53 0.60 -2.92 11.64
CA ILE A 53 1.72 -2.11 11.17
C ILE A 53 2.05 -0.98 12.14
N PHE A 54 1.04 -0.32 12.71
CA PHE A 54 1.25 0.68 13.77
C PHE A 54 1.92 0.07 15.00
N MET A 55 1.52 -1.16 15.38
CA MET A 55 2.15 -1.86 16.49
C MET A 55 3.60 -2.24 16.18
N ALA A 56 3.90 -2.67 14.94
CA ALA A 56 5.27 -2.92 14.49
C ALA A 56 6.16 -1.67 14.59
N TYR A 57 5.63 -0.50 14.19
CA TYR A 57 6.33 0.78 14.36
C TYR A 57 6.53 1.21 15.82
N ARG A 58 5.65 0.78 16.73
CA ARG A 58 5.81 1.09 18.16
C ARG A 58 6.87 0.23 18.84
N VAL A 59 7.05 -1.01 18.40
CA VAL A 59 7.94 -1.99 19.05
C VAL A 59 9.31 -2.07 18.39
N GLY A 60 9.40 -1.88 17.07
CA GLY A 60 10.63 -2.00 16.29
C GLY A 60 11.19 -0.66 15.79
N PRO A 61 12.51 -0.58 15.52
CA PRO A 61 13.10 0.59 14.88
C PRO A 61 12.50 0.81 13.49
N THR A 62 12.17 2.07 13.17
CA THR A 62 11.52 2.49 11.92
C THR A 62 12.22 1.95 10.66
N SER A 63 13.55 1.82 10.69
CA SER A 63 14.36 1.28 9.59
C SER A 63 14.15 -0.22 9.33
N ALA A 64 13.76 -1.00 10.34
CA ALA A 64 13.45 -2.42 10.18
C ALA A 64 12.03 -2.66 9.65
N VAL A 65 11.10 -1.73 9.94
CA VAL A 65 9.70 -1.83 9.51
C VAL A 65 9.47 -1.22 8.12
N ALA A 66 10.25 -0.19 7.74
CA ALA A 66 10.13 0.44 6.42
C ALA A 66 10.17 -0.52 5.22
N PRO A 67 11.02 -1.57 5.18
CA PRO A 67 11.04 -2.56 4.10
C PRO A 67 9.70 -3.30 3.92
N PHE A 68 8.95 -3.53 5.01
CA PHE A 68 7.68 -4.26 4.96
C PHE A 68 6.60 -3.51 4.18
N TYR A 69 6.65 -2.17 4.12
CA TYR A 69 5.70 -1.41 3.29
C TYR A 69 5.85 -1.74 1.80
N TYR A 70 7.05 -2.07 1.33
CA TYR A 70 7.25 -2.43 -0.08
C TYR A 70 6.68 -3.81 -0.40
N CYS A 71 6.63 -4.72 0.57
CA CYS A 71 6.00 -6.03 0.41
C CYS A 71 4.49 -5.92 0.09
N PHE A 72 3.81 -4.84 0.48
CA PHE A 72 2.41 -4.62 0.06
C PHE A 72 2.26 -4.59 -1.46
N THR A 73 3.22 -4.01 -2.17
CA THR A 73 3.17 -3.94 -3.64
C THR A 73 3.24 -5.35 -4.23
N VAL A 74 4.14 -6.20 -3.71
CA VAL A 74 4.26 -7.60 -4.15
C VAL A 74 2.95 -8.35 -3.91
N TRP A 75 2.33 -8.14 -2.75
CA TRP A 75 1.07 -8.79 -2.40
C TRP A 75 -0.14 -8.26 -3.18
N ALA A 76 -0.13 -6.98 -3.56
CA ALA A 76 -1.13 -6.39 -4.45
C ALA A 76 -1.08 -7.01 -5.86
N VAL A 77 0.11 -7.32 -6.36
CA VAL A 77 0.29 -7.98 -7.67
C VAL A 77 -0.21 -9.41 -7.63
N ILE A 78 0.18 -10.15 -6.59
CA ILE A 78 -0.19 -11.55 -6.44
C ILE A 78 -1.71 -11.68 -6.24
N SER A 79 -2.32 -10.82 -5.42
CA SER A 79 -3.77 -10.80 -5.28
C SER A 79 -4.48 -10.35 -6.56
N GLY A 80 -3.91 -9.39 -7.30
CA GLY A 80 -4.37 -8.98 -8.63
C GLY A 80 -4.46 -10.16 -9.61
N LEU A 81 -3.40 -10.98 -9.64
CA LEU A 81 -3.35 -12.16 -10.50
C LEU A 81 -4.30 -13.27 -10.03
N LEU A 82 -4.31 -13.58 -8.72
CA LEU A 82 -5.09 -14.70 -8.18
C LEU A 82 -6.59 -14.42 -8.11
N VAL A 83 -7.01 -13.20 -7.76
CA VAL A 83 -8.41 -12.85 -7.54
C VAL A 83 -9.09 -12.42 -8.83
N PHE A 84 -8.38 -11.68 -9.69
CA PHE A 84 -8.96 -11.09 -10.90
C PHE A 84 -8.49 -11.76 -12.20
N GLY A 85 -7.49 -12.64 -12.16
CA GLY A 85 -6.94 -13.32 -13.34
C GLY A 85 -6.32 -12.35 -14.37
N GLN A 86 -6.11 -11.10 -14.00
CA GLN A 86 -5.59 -10.06 -14.89
C GLN A 86 -4.07 -10.14 -14.91
N PHE A 87 -3.50 -10.49 -16.06
CA PHE A 87 -2.06 -10.44 -16.23
C PHE A 87 -1.59 -8.99 -16.25
N PRO A 88 -0.58 -8.62 -15.43
CA PRO A 88 -0.07 -7.27 -15.42
C PRO A 88 0.49 -6.89 -16.80
N ASN A 89 0.02 -5.76 -17.34
CA ASN A 89 0.54 -5.16 -18.57
C ASN A 89 2.06 -4.90 -18.43
N ALA A 90 2.80 -4.80 -19.54
CA ALA A 90 4.25 -4.56 -19.55
C ALA A 90 4.68 -3.37 -18.65
N LEU A 91 3.84 -2.33 -18.57
CA LEU A 91 4.06 -1.18 -17.69
C LEU A 91 3.93 -1.54 -16.20
N ALA A 92 2.95 -2.38 -15.84
CA ALA A 92 2.82 -2.90 -14.48
C ALA A 92 4.01 -3.80 -14.12
N VAL A 93 4.45 -4.67 -15.03
CA VAL A 93 5.65 -5.51 -14.83
C VAL A 93 6.91 -4.66 -14.58
N CYS A 94 7.08 -3.57 -15.33
CA CYS A 94 8.17 -2.62 -15.11
C CYS A 94 8.11 -1.99 -13.71
N GLY A 95 6.93 -1.54 -13.29
CA GLY A 95 6.73 -0.99 -11.93
C GLY A 95 7.03 -2.02 -10.83
N ILE A 96 6.62 -3.27 -11.02
CA ILE A 96 6.88 -4.37 -10.08
C ILE A 96 8.38 -4.62 -9.94
N LEU A 97 9.09 -4.72 -11.07
CA LEU A 97 10.54 -4.89 -11.08
C LEU A 97 11.26 -3.74 -10.37
N LEU A 98 10.79 -2.50 -10.56
CA LEU A 98 11.36 -1.33 -9.91
C LEU A 98 11.17 -1.35 -8.39
N VAL A 99 9.98 -1.73 -7.92
CA VAL A 99 9.70 -1.87 -6.47
C VAL A 99 10.52 -3.00 -5.85
N VAL A 100 10.63 -4.16 -6.54
CA VAL A 100 11.46 -5.27 -6.07
C VAL A 100 12.94 -4.87 -6.02
N ALA A 101 13.44 -4.19 -7.06
CA ALA A 101 14.82 -3.70 -7.10
C ALA A 101 15.10 -2.68 -5.98
N SER A 102 14.14 -1.78 -5.70
CA SER A 102 14.23 -0.83 -4.60
C SER A 102 14.25 -1.53 -3.23
N GLY A 103 13.38 -2.52 -3.03
CA GLY A 103 13.34 -3.31 -1.80
C GLY A 103 14.65 -4.07 -1.55
N LEU A 104 15.19 -4.75 -2.57
CA LEU A 104 16.48 -5.43 -2.51
C LEU A 104 17.64 -4.46 -2.26
N ALA A 105 17.61 -3.29 -2.92
CA ALA A 105 18.61 -2.26 -2.69
C ALA A 105 18.62 -1.82 -1.22
N ILE A 106 17.47 -1.52 -0.64
CA ILE A 106 17.35 -1.09 0.78
C ILE A 106 17.91 -2.16 1.73
N VAL A 107 17.59 -3.43 1.54
CA VAL A 107 18.10 -4.53 2.38
C VAL A 107 19.62 -4.64 2.24
N SER A 108 20.15 -4.62 1.01
CA SER A 108 21.59 -4.71 0.75
C SER A 108 22.37 -3.49 1.27
N LEU A 109 21.75 -2.30 1.26
CA LEU A 109 22.31 -1.06 1.79
C LEU A 109 22.31 -1.05 3.33
N ASP A 110 21.25 -1.55 3.98
CA ASP A 110 21.21 -1.66 5.45
C ASP A 110 22.26 -2.67 5.97
N GLU A 111 22.44 -3.78 5.25
CA GLU A 111 23.46 -4.77 5.59
C GLU A 111 24.89 -4.22 5.43
N ARG A 112 25.14 -3.43 4.38
CA ARG A 112 26.43 -2.72 4.21
C ARG A 112 26.65 -1.67 5.30
N ARG A 113 25.61 -0.95 5.73
CA ARG A 113 25.71 0.10 6.75
C ARG A 113 25.96 -0.48 8.15
N ARG A 114 25.34 -1.61 8.48
CA ARG A 114 25.61 -2.35 9.73
C ARG A 114 27.03 -2.90 9.80
N ARG A 115 27.63 -3.30 8.68
CA ARG A 115 29.04 -3.75 8.64
C ARG A 115 30.06 -2.63 8.86
N LEU A 116 29.68 -1.37 8.65
CA LEU A 116 30.58 -0.20 8.73
C LEU A 116 30.57 0.49 10.11
N ILE A 117 29.73 0.05 11.05
CA ILE A 117 29.76 0.51 12.44
C ILE A 117 30.36 -0.62 13.29
N PRO A 118 31.70 -0.78 13.35
CA PRO A 118 32.31 -1.58 14.39
C PRO A 118 32.07 -0.85 15.72
N VAL A 119 31.46 -1.53 16.67
CA VAL A 119 31.32 -1.06 18.05
C VAL A 119 32.73 -0.74 18.57
N ALA A 120 32.98 0.53 18.85
CA ALA A 120 34.13 1.01 19.62
C ALA A 120 33.76 1.08 21.10
#